data_AF-A0A3M1SG81-F1
#
_entry.id   AF-A0A3M1SG81-F1
#
_cell.length_a   1.000
_cell.length_b   1.000
_cell.length_c   1.000
_cell.angle_alpha   90.00
_cell.angle_beta   90.00
_cell.angle_gamma   90.00
#
_symmetry.space_group_name_H-M   'P 1'
#
loop_
_entity.id
_entity.type
_entity.pdbx_description
1 polymer ?
#
loop_
_entity_poly.entity_id
_entity_poly.type
_entity_poly.pdbx_seq_one_letter_code
_entity_poly.pdbx_strand_id
1 'polypeptide(L)'
;MDETDTSRGERPIRREGVRRRMSFRTRCLTGGAAVGLAGLLVIAAVLRPSPTGLGTHQQLGLPPCTFRAMFGSRCPTCGMTTAWSNVM
;
A
#
# COMPACT_ATOMS: atom_id res chain seq x y z
N MET A 1 -32.34 -39.80 -35.83
CA MET A 1 -31.71 -39.29 -37.06
C MET A 1 -32.42 -37.98 -37.35
N ASP A 2 -31.86 -36.79 -37.21
CA ASP A 2 -30.49 -36.31 -37.47
C ASP A 2 -30.38 -35.03 -36.63
N GLU A 3 -29.54 -34.95 -35.59
CA GLU A 3 -28.11 -34.62 -35.67
C GLU A 3 -27.86 -33.15 -36.01
N THR A 4 -27.02 -32.51 -35.18
CA THR A 4 -26.32 -31.24 -35.42
C THR A 4 -27.16 -29.96 -35.45
N ASP A 5 -26.75 -28.83 -34.87
CA ASP A 5 -25.47 -28.46 -34.29
C ASP A 5 -25.72 -27.25 -33.39
N THR A 6 -24.98 -27.24 -32.28
CA THR A 6 -24.94 -26.18 -31.29
C THR A 6 -24.17 -25.00 -31.89
N SER A 7 -24.75 -24.27 -32.84
CA SER A 7 -24.12 -23.09 -33.42
C SER A 7 -24.34 -21.85 -32.54
N ARG A 8 -24.13 -21.98 -31.22
CA ARG A 8 -23.96 -20.83 -30.32
C ARG A 8 -22.56 -20.28 -30.58
N GLY A 9 -22.44 -19.46 -31.61
CA GLY A 9 -21.21 -18.80 -32.01
C GLY A 9 -20.48 -18.20 -30.80
N GLU A 10 -19.36 -18.79 -30.45
CA GLU A 10 -18.41 -18.26 -29.49
C GLU A 10 -17.90 -16.93 -30.05
N ARG A 11 -18.39 -15.82 -29.51
CA ARG A 11 -17.87 -14.50 -29.86
C ARG A 11 -16.39 -14.46 -29.44
N PRO A 12 -15.43 -14.30 -30.36
CA PRO A 12 -14.04 -14.23 -29.97
C PRO A 12 -13.85 -12.99 -29.10
N ILE A 13 -13.42 -13.19 -27.86
CA ILE A 13 -12.94 -12.12 -26.98
C ILE A 13 -11.69 -11.56 -27.65
N ARG A 14 -11.89 -10.55 -28.50
CA ARG A 14 -10.83 -9.82 -29.18
C ARG A 14 -10.00 -9.11 -28.11
N ARG A 15 -8.92 -9.76 -27.66
CA ARG A 15 -7.88 -9.12 -26.85
C ARG A 15 -7.14 -8.14 -27.75
N GLU A 16 -7.73 -6.97 -27.94
CA GLU A 16 -7.06 -5.86 -28.60
C GLU A 16 -5.83 -5.53 -27.77
N GLY A 17 -4.67 -5.86 -28.33
CA GLY A 17 -3.38 -5.56 -27.74
C GLY A 17 -3.23 -4.04 -27.65
N VAL A 18 -3.63 -3.47 -26.52
CA VAL A 18 -3.30 -2.10 -26.16
C VAL A 18 -1.81 -2.07 -25.84
N ARG A 19 -0.97 -2.14 -26.87
CA ARG A 19 0.43 -1.71 -26.78
C ARG A 19 0.44 -0.18 -26.73
N ARG A 20 -0.11 0.39 -25.66
CA ARG A 20 0.21 1.77 -25.30
C ARG A 20 1.69 1.76 -24.96
N ARG A 21 2.51 2.29 -25.88
CA ARG A 21 3.88 2.69 -25.57
C ARG A 21 3.75 3.75 -24.48
N MET A 22 3.76 3.31 -23.23
CA MET A 22 3.57 4.20 -22.09
C MET A 22 4.61 5.30 -22.19
N SER A 23 4.14 6.55 -22.21
CA SER A 23 5.01 7.71 -22.25
C SER A 23 6.06 7.54 -21.16
N PHE A 24 7.31 7.88 -21.48
CA PHE A 24 8.41 7.85 -20.52
C PHE A 24 8.01 8.53 -19.20
N ARG A 25 7.24 9.63 -19.30
CA ARG A 25 6.64 10.32 -18.14
C ARG A 25 5.78 9.42 -17.28
N THR A 26 4.87 8.64 -17.89
CA THR A 26 4.00 7.72 -17.14
C THR A 26 4.83 6.64 -16.43
N ARG A 27 5.86 6.10 -17.09
CA ARG A 27 6.76 5.11 -16.47
C ARG A 27 7.54 5.69 -15.30
N CYS A 28 8.06 6.91 -15.43
CA CYS A 28 8.76 7.60 -14.36
C CYS A 28 7.82 7.94 -13.20
N LEU A 29 6.59 8.40 -13.47
CA LEU A 29 5.62 8.71 -12.44
C LEU A 29 5.21 7.45 -11.66
N THR A 30 4.89 6.35 -12.35
CA THR A 30 4.53 5.09 -11.69
C THR A 30 5.72 4.48 -10.95
N GLY A 31 6.92 4.55 -11.54
CA GLY A 31 8.15 4.07 -10.92
C GLY A 31 8.50 4.87 -9.65
N GLY A 32 8.44 6.20 -9.72
CA GLY A 32 8.66 7.08 -8.58
C GLY A 32 7.64 6.85 -7.46
N ALA A 33 6.36 6.70 -7.80
CA ALA A 33 5.32 6.35 -6.83
C ALA A 33 5.59 4.99 -6.17
N ALA A 34 5.98 3.98 -6.96
CA ALA A 34 6.32 2.66 -6.44
C ALA A 34 7.52 2.69 -5.48
N VAL A 35 8.57 3.45 -5.84
CA VAL A 35 9.75 3.63 -4.96
C VAL A 35 9.38 4.35 -3.67
N GLY A 36 8.56 5.40 -3.73
CA GLY A 36 8.09 6.10 -2.53
C GLY A 36 7.30 5.19 -1.59
N LEU A 37 6.37 4.41 -2.13
CA LEU A 37 5.60 3.44 -1.35
C LEU A 37 6.48 2.33 -0.76
N ALA A 38 7.42 1.80 -1.54
CA ALA A 38 8.39 0.82 -1.05
C ALA A 38 9.25 1.38 0.08
N GLY A 39 9.67 2.65 0.00
CA GLY A 39 10.39 3.32 1.07
C GLY A 39 9.62 3.37 2.39
N LEU A 40 8.31 3.67 2.35
CA LEU A 40 7.46 3.66 3.55
C LEU A 40 7.37 2.26 4.18
N LEU A 41 7.29 1.21 3.36
CA LEU A 41 7.27 -0.18 3.83
C LEU A 41 8.62 -0.58 4.47
N VAL A 42 9.74 -0.19 3.86
CA VAL A 42 11.08 -0.43 4.42
C VAL A 42 11.23 0.26 5.78
N ILE A 43 10.79 1.52 5.89
CA ILE A 43 10.82 2.24 7.17
C ILE A 43 10.00 1.49 8.22
N ALA A 44 8.79 1.04 7.88
CA ALA A 44 7.95 0.26 8.78
C ALA A 44 8.63 -1.04 9.26
N ALA A 45 9.29 -1.77 8.34
CA ALA A 45 10.03 -3.00 8.66
C ALA A 45 11.28 -2.77 9.53
N VAL A 46 11.93 -1.61 9.42
CA VAL A 46 13.13 -1.29 10.22
C VAL A 46 12.77 -0.74 11.60
N LEU A 47 11.61 -0.08 11.73
CA LEU A 47 11.14 0.45 13.00
C LEU A 47 10.85 -0.68 13.98
N ARG A 48 11.38 -0.59 15.20
CA ARG A 48 11.09 -1.58 16.24
C ARG A 48 9.71 -1.27 16.85
N PRO A 49 8.73 -2.18 16.76
CA PRO A 49 7.44 -1.95 17.38
C PRO A 49 7.62 -1.76 18.89
N SER A 50 7.10 -0.65 19.40
CA SER A 50 7.09 -0.37 20.83
C SER A 50 6.17 -1.37 21.54
N PRO A 51 6.62 -2.06 22.60
CA PRO A 51 5.78 -3.03 23.33
C PRO A 51 4.56 -2.38 24.00
N THR A 52 4.54 -1.05 24.10
CA THR A 52 3.40 -0.28 24.62
C THR A 52 2.37 0.09 23.54
N GLY A 53 2.62 -0.28 22.27
CA GLY A 53 1.74 0.03 21.13
C GLY A 53 1.78 1.49 20.67
N LEU A 54 2.62 2.32 21.29
CA LEU A 54 2.63 3.77 21.13
C LEU A 54 4.06 4.31 21.00
N GLY A 55 4.20 5.48 20.39
CA GLY A 55 5.46 6.23 20.42
C GLY A 55 6.52 5.80 19.41
N THR A 56 6.18 4.94 18.45
CA THR A 56 7.08 4.60 17.32
C THR A 56 7.47 5.82 16.48
N HIS A 57 6.65 6.87 16.46
CA HIS A 57 7.02 8.16 15.85
C HIS A 57 8.23 8.83 16.53
N GLN A 58 8.52 8.55 17.80
CA GLN A 58 9.70 9.09 18.46
C GLN A 58 10.99 8.48 17.90
N GLN A 59 10.92 7.24 17.38
CA GLN A 59 12.06 6.61 16.67
C GLN A 59 12.32 7.26 15.31
N LEU A 60 11.32 7.95 14.75
CA LEU A 60 11.46 8.78 13.55
C LEU A 60 12.01 10.19 13.86
N GLY A 61 12.35 10.48 15.13
CA GLY A 61 12.85 11.78 15.57
C GLY A 61 11.75 12.82 15.86
N LEU A 62 10.48 12.41 15.90
CA LEU A 62 9.38 13.32 16.24
C LEU A 62 9.30 13.56 17.75
N PRO A 63 8.83 14.75 18.18
CA PRO A 63 8.63 15.05 19.59
C PRO A 63 7.60 14.12 20.24
N PRO A 64 7.58 14.02 21.59
CA PRO A 64 6.60 13.23 22.30
C PRO A 64 5.16 13.66 21.98
N CYS A 65 4.29 12.67 21.71
CA CYS A 65 2.86 12.84 21.41
C CYS A 65 2.16 13.75 22.43
N THR A 66 1.95 15.03 22.09
CA THR A 66 1.33 16.04 22.96
C THR A 66 -0.07 15.63 23.41
N PHE A 67 -0.79 14.87 22.58
CA PHE A 67 -2.10 14.32 22.93
C PHE A 67 -2.03 13.43 24.17
N ARG A 68 -1.00 12.57 24.28
CA ARG A 68 -0.79 11.75 25.46
C ARG A 68 -0.40 12.59 26.68
N ALA A 69 0.39 13.64 26.47
CA ALA A 69 0.81 14.55 27.54
C ALA A 69 -0.35 15.39 28.10
N MET A 70 -1.26 15.84 27.23
CA MET A 70 -2.39 16.70 27.60
C MET A 70 -3.62 15.92 28.08
N PHE A 71 -3.99 14.85 27.37
CA PHE A 71 -5.23 14.11 27.63
C PHE A 71 -5.03 12.85 28.47
N GLY A 72 -3.79 12.44 28.74
CA GLY A 72 -3.48 11.21 29.48
C GLY A 72 -3.94 9.91 28.82
N SER A 73 -4.57 9.99 27.64
CA SER A 73 -5.20 8.89 26.93
C SER A 73 -4.37 8.44 25.72
N ARG A 74 -4.71 7.26 25.17
CA ARG A 74 -4.07 6.76 23.96
C ARG A 74 -4.44 7.66 22.78
N CYS A 75 -3.43 8.19 22.11
CA CYS A 75 -3.66 9.00 20.91
C CYS A 75 -4.07 8.09 19.74
N PRO A 76 -5.18 8.39 19.04
CA PRO A 76 -5.69 7.54 17.96
C PRO A 76 -4.75 7.46 16.75
N THR A 77 -3.92 8.48 16.53
CA THR A 77 -2.96 8.51 15.41
C THR A 77 -1.59 7.93 15.77
N CYS A 78 -1.15 8.05 17.03
CA CYS A 78 0.15 7.54 17.49
C CYS A 78 0.26 5.99 17.43
N GLY A 79 -0.84 5.26 17.20
CA GLY A 79 -0.86 3.82 16.95
C GLY A 79 -0.79 3.41 15.46
N MET A 80 -1.03 4.31 14.52
CA MET A 80 -1.04 4.00 13.08
C MET A 80 0.34 3.53 12.59
N THR A 81 1.41 4.24 12.99
CA THR A 81 2.80 3.87 12.67
C THR A 81 3.23 2.59 13.37
N THR A 82 2.75 2.34 14.60
CA THR A 82 3.08 1.11 15.33
C THR A 82 2.40 -0.12 14.71
N ALA A 83 1.16 0.00 14.25
CA ALA A 83 0.44 -1.09 13.61
C ALA A 83 1.16 -1.56 12.33
N TRP A 84 1.71 -0.63 11.55
CA TRP A 84 2.51 -0.95 10.36
C TRP A 84 3.81 -1.68 10.70
N SER A 85 4.54 -1.24 11.73
CA SER A 85 5.76 -1.93 12.18
C SER A 85 5.52 -3.26 12.91
N ASN A 86 4.30 -3.54 13.35
CA ASN A 86 3.97 -4.80 14.02
C ASN A 86 3.53 -5.91 13.04
N VAL A 87 3.15 -5.54 11.82
CA VAL A 87 2.75 -6.49 10.76
C VAL A 87 3.93 -6.96 9.91
N MET A 88 5.05 -6.21 9.93
CA MET A 88 6.29 -6.56 9.22
C MET A 88 7.29 -7.21 10.16
#